data_AF-A0A2S5AEA9-F1
#
_entry.id   AF-A0A2S5AEA9-F1
#
_cell.length_a   1.000
_cell.length_b   1.000
_cell.length_c   1.000
_cell.angle_alpha   90.00
_cell.angle_beta   90.00
_cell.angle_gamma   90.00
#
_symmetry.space_group_name_H-M   'P 1'
#
loop_
_entity.id
_entity.type
_entity.pdbx_description
1 polymer ?
#
loop_
_entity_poly.entity_id
_entity_poly.type
_entity_poly.pdbx_seq_one_letter_code
_entity_poly.pdbx_strand_id
1 'polypeptide(L)'
;MKALKYIVVGFIFGIVLTKSEAVSWYRIYEMFMFQSFHMYGIIMVAIVTGVIGIQIIKRKNIKDFKGFPIEIIPKEPGSTRFWVGGIFFGLGWALVGACPGPIFILLGAGFLPLLLVLFGALFGTFLYGLIKDKLPH
;
A
#
# COMPACT_ATOMS: atom_id res chain seq x y z
N MET A 1 6.00 -7.88 24.37
CA MET A 1 5.62 -6.44 24.28
C MET A 1 5.80 -5.79 22.90
N LYS A 2 6.81 -6.13 22.08
CA LYS A 2 6.99 -5.52 20.74
C LYS A 2 5.86 -5.85 19.76
N ALA A 3 5.40 -7.10 19.72
CA ALA A 3 4.29 -7.55 18.87
C ALA A 3 2.97 -6.81 19.18
N LEU A 4 2.68 -6.58 20.47
CA LEU A 4 1.47 -5.89 20.91
C LEU A 4 1.35 -4.47 20.31
N LYS A 5 2.47 -3.74 20.19
CA LYS A 5 2.47 -2.42 19.56
C LYS A 5 2.04 -2.49 18.09
N TYR A 6 2.50 -3.50 17.35
CA TYR A 6 2.09 -3.67 15.95
C TYR A 6 0.64 -4.11 15.81
N ILE A 7 0.14 -4.96 16.72
CA ILE A 7 -1.28 -5.35 16.75
C ILE A 7 -2.17 -4.12 16.99
N VAL A 8 -1.81 -3.25 17.95
CA VAL A 8 -2.57 -2.02 18.23
C VAL A 8 -2.56 -1.09 17.03
N VAL A 9 -1.41 -0.89 16.38
CA VAL A 9 -1.32 -0.07 15.15
C VAL A 9 -2.17 -0.66 14.03
N GLY A 10 -2.11 -1.98 13.82
CA GLY A 10 -2.93 -2.68 12.82
C GLY A 10 -4.43 -2.56 13.10
N PHE A 11 -4.84 -2.65 14.36
CA PHE A 11 -6.22 -2.47 14.78
C PHE A 11 -6.73 -1.05 14.50
N ILE A 12 -5.96 -0.03 14.89
CA ILE A 12 -6.29 1.37 14.61
C ILE A 12 -6.35 1.61 13.10
N PHE A 13 -5.39 1.09 12.34
CA PHE A 13 -5.36 1.18 10.88
C PHE A 13 -6.60 0.55 10.24
N GLY A 14 -7.01 -0.64 10.68
CA GLY A 14 -8.22 -1.31 10.20
C GLY A 14 -9.50 -0.51 10.48
N ILE A 15 -9.61 0.09 11.68
CA ILE A 15 -10.75 0.95 12.04
C ILE A 15 -10.78 2.18 11.13
N VAL A 16 -9.65 2.88 10.98
CA VAL A 16 -9.57 4.10 10.16
C VAL A 16 -9.92 3.81 8.71
N LEU A 17 -9.38 2.73 8.12
CA LEU A 17 -9.68 2.37 6.74
C LEU A 17 -11.15 1.98 6.54
N THR A 18 -11.73 1.22 7.47
CA THR A 18 -13.16 0.86 7.41
C THR A 18 -14.04 2.09 7.52
N LYS A 19 -13.76 2.98 8.48
CA LYS A 19 -14.55 4.19 8.73
C LYS A 19 -14.39 5.26 7.64
N SER A 20 -13.25 5.31 6.97
CA SER A 20 -13.02 6.22 5.84
C SER A 20 -13.60 5.71 4.52
N GLU A 21 -14.23 4.52 4.52
CA GLU A 21 -14.74 3.82 3.33
C GLU A 21 -13.66 3.53 2.28
N ALA A 22 -12.38 3.65 2.64
CA ALA A 22 -11.23 3.35 1.76
C ALA A 22 -11.10 1.86 1.41
N VAL A 23 -11.94 1.03 2.03
CA VAL A 23 -12.05 -0.41 1.80
C VAL A 23 -13.16 -0.72 0.76
N SER A 24 -14.02 0.25 0.43
CA SER A 24 -15.16 0.05 -0.46
C SER A 24 -14.73 0.02 -1.93
N TRP A 25 -15.13 -1.03 -2.63
CA TRP A 25 -14.95 -1.16 -4.08
C TRP A 25 -15.60 0.01 -4.85
N TYR A 26 -16.76 0.49 -4.38
CA TYR A 26 -17.46 1.61 -5.02
C TYR A 26 -16.63 2.89 -5.05
N ARG A 27 -15.89 3.19 -3.98
CA ARG A 27 -15.03 4.38 -3.92
C ARG A 27 -13.85 4.30 -4.88
N ILE A 28 -13.36 3.08 -5.11
CA ILE A 28 -12.31 2.78 -6.08
C ILE A 28 -12.85 2.93 -7.51
N TYR A 29 -14.04 2.41 -7.77
CA TYR A 29 -14.71 2.56 -9.05
C TYR A 29 -15.01 4.03 -9.38
N GLU A 30 -15.60 4.78 -8.43
CA GLU A 30 -15.88 6.21 -8.56
C GLU A 30 -14.59 7.02 -8.83
N MET A 31 -13.48 6.62 -8.22
CA MET A 31 -12.18 7.24 -8.44
C MET A 31 -11.74 7.10 -9.90
N PHE A 32 -11.79 5.90 -10.48
CA PHE A 32 -11.41 5.69 -11.88
C PHE A 32 -12.39 6.28 -12.89
N MET A 33 -13.66 6.38 -12.53
CA MET A 33 -14.68 7.04 -13.35
C MET A 33 -14.68 8.56 -13.16
N PHE A 34 -13.77 9.10 -12.34
CA PHE A 34 -13.65 10.53 -11.99
C PHE A 34 -14.94 11.14 -11.42
N GLN A 35 -15.75 10.34 -10.73
CA GLN A 35 -17.03 10.76 -10.15
C GLN A 35 -16.90 11.30 -8.73
N SER A 36 -15.86 10.93 -8.00
CA SER A 36 -15.66 11.34 -6.60
C SER A 36 -14.21 11.67 -6.30
N PHE A 37 -13.98 12.76 -5.57
CA PHE A 37 -12.65 13.18 -5.12
C PHE A 37 -12.19 12.47 -3.83
N HIS A 38 -13.05 11.68 -3.19
CA HIS A 38 -12.81 11.17 -1.84
C HIS A 38 -11.50 10.36 -1.71
N MET A 39 -11.29 9.37 -2.60
CA MET A 39 -10.04 8.57 -2.59
C MET A 39 -8.81 9.38 -3.00
N TYR A 40 -8.94 10.27 -3.99
CA TYR A 40 -7.85 11.16 -4.38
C TYR A 40 -7.41 12.05 -3.21
N GLY A 41 -8.37 12.58 -2.45
CA GLY A 41 -8.11 13.37 -1.24
C GLY A 41 -7.34 12.56 -0.19
N ILE A 42 -7.78 11.33 0.10
CA ILE A 42 -7.09 10.45 1.07
C ILE A 42 -5.65 10.16 0.63
N ILE A 43 -5.45 9.80 -0.64
CA ILE A 43 -4.11 9.53 -1.19
C ILE A 43 -3.22 10.77 -1.10
N MET A 44 -3.72 11.94 -1.51
CA MET A 44 -2.96 13.19 -1.48
C MET A 44 -2.57 13.59 -0.05
N VAL A 45 -3.50 13.49 0.91
CA VAL A 45 -3.21 13.79 2.33
C VAL A 45 -2.16 12.82 2.88
N ALA A 46 -2.24 11.54 2.54
CA ALA A 46 -1.24 10.55 2.95
C ALA A 46 0.15 10.86 2.38
N ILE A 47 0.23 11.24 1.08
CA ILE A 47 1.48 11.63 0.44
C ILE A 47 2.07 12.87 1.10
N VAL A 48 1.28 13.93 1.28
CA VAL A 48 1.74 15.19 1.89
C VAL A 48 2.23 14.96 3.32
N THR A 49 1.48 14.20 4.11
CA THR A 49 1.86 13.84 5.49
C THR A 49 3.17 13.04 5.51
N GLY A 50 3.32 12.08 4.60
CA GLY A 50 4.54 11.28 4.46
C GLY A 50 5.75 12.12 4.07
N VAL A 51 5.60 13.04 3.11
CA VAL A 51 6.66 13.96 2.69
C VAL A 51 7.09 14.87 3.83
N ILE A 52 6.14 15.47 4.56
CA ILE A 52 6.43 16.32 5.72
C ILE A 52 7.15 15.51 6.81
N GLY A 53 6.67 14.30 7.12
CA GLY A 53 7.29 13.42 8.11
C GLY A 53 8.73 13.06 7.75
N ILE A 54 8.98 12.67 6.49
CA ILE A 54 10.32 12.38 5.97
C ILE A 54 11.23 13.61 6.07
N GLN A 55 10.74 14.79 5.72
CA GLN A 55 11.51 16.03 5.82
C GLN A 55 11.87 16.37 7.26
N ILE A 56 10.96 16.18 8.21
CA ILE A 56 11.23 16.38 9.64
C ILE A 56 12.30 15.40 10.12
N ILE A 57 12.22 14.11 9.74
CA ILE A 57 13.20 13.08 10.09
C ILE A 57 14.59 13.49 9.59
N LYS A 58 14.70 13.91 8.33
CA LYS A 58 15.97 14.36 7.73
C LYS A 58 16.52 15.61 8.41
N ARG A 59 15.69 16.62 8.69
CA ARG A 59 16.13 17.88 9.31
C ARG A 59 16.55 17.73 10.77
N LYS A 60 15.86 16.88 11.53
CA LYS A 60 16.10 16.70 12.97
C LYS A 60 17.00 15.49 13.30
N ASN A 61 17.50 14.76 12.30
CA ASN A 61 18.25 13.52 12.47
C ASN A 61 17.60 12.58 13.51
N ILE A 62 16.29 12.37 13.35
CA ILE A 62 15.51 11.57 14.30
C ILE A 62 16.04 10.14 14.29
N LYS A 63 16.27 9.62 15.49
CA LYS A 63 16.71 8.23 15.71
C LYS A 63 15.51 7.30 15.82
N ASP A 64 15.70 6.06 15.42
CA ASP A 64 14.71 5.01 15.58
C ASP A 64 14.49 4.67 17.07
N PHE A 65 13.56 3.75 17.35
CA PHE A 65 13.27 3.28 18.70
C PHE A 65 14.47 2.61 19.41
N LYS A 66 15.53 2.26 18.68
CA LYS A 66 16.76 1.64 19.18
C LYS A 66 17.95 2.63 19.24
N GLY A 67 17.76 3.88 18.84
CA GLY A 67 18.80 4.91 18.84
C GLY A 67 19.64 5.01 17.55
N PHE A 68 19.32 4.25 16.50
CA PHE A 68 20.00 4.31 15.20
C PHE A 68 19.45 5.45 14.34
N PRO A 69 20.28 6.13 13.53
CA PRO A 69 19.79 7.14 12.59
C PRO A 69 18.85 6.48 11.55
N ILE A 70 17.76 7.18 11.21
CA ILE A 70 16.85 6.72 10.15
C ILE A 70 17.46 7.10 8.80
N GLU A 71 18.14 6.14 8.16
CA GLU A 71 18.67 6.30 6.81
C GLU A 71 17.61 5.98 5.76
N ILE A 72 17.29 6.97 4.92
CA ILE A 72 16.37 6.80 3.80
C ILE A 72 17.19 6.51 2.55
N ILE A 73 17.22 5.23 2.17
CA ILE A 73 17.95 4.76 0.99
C ILE A 73 17.29 5.38 -0.26
N PRO A 74 18.08 6.02 -1.16
CA PRO A 74 17.53 6.56 -2.39
C PRO A 74 16.96 5.44 -3.26
N LYS A 75 15.81 5.70 -3.89
CA LYS A 75 15.21 4.77 -4.84
C LYS A 75 16.12 4.64 -6.06
N GLU A 76 16.35 3.41 -6.51
CA GLU A 76 17.06 3.16 -7.77
C GLU A 76 16.37 3.88 -8.95
N PRO A 77 17.13 4.59 -9.80
CA PRO A 77 16.57 5.38 -10.90
C PRO A 77 15.86 4.51 -11.96
N GLY A 78 15.00 5.18 -12.72
CA GLY A 78 14.06 4.64 -13.72
C GLY A 78 14.50 3.37 -14.44
N SER A 79 13.86 2.27 -14.06
CA SER A 79 13.96 0.96 -14.71
C SER A 79 12.66 0.65 -15.43
N THR A 80 12.73 -0.07 -16.55
CA THR A 80 11.59 -0.64 -17.28
C THR A 80 10.65 -1.41 -16.35
N ARG A 81 11.18 -2.01 -15.28
CA ARG A 81 10.40 -2.72 -14.25
C ARG A 81 9.36 -1.84 -13.54
N PHE A 82 9.63 -0.54 -13.35
CA PHE A 82 8.70 0.35 -12.65
C PHE A 82 7.53 0.73 -13.55
N TRP A 83 7.78 0.94 -14.83
CA TRP A 83 6.74 1.23 -15.81
C TRP A 83 5.85 0.02 -16.03
N VAL A 84 6.46 -1.13 -16.36
CA VAL A 84 5.73 -2.37 -16.60
C VAL A 84 4.98 -2.81 -15.34
N GLY A 85 5.66 -2.83 -14.19
CA GLY A 85 5.04 -3.20 -12.91
C GLY A 85 3.93 -2.23 -12.48
N GLY A 86 4.10 -0.93 -12.72
CA GLY A 86 3.08 0.08 -12.43
C GLY A 86 1.81 -0.11 -13.27
N ILE A 87 1.96 -0.44 -14.55
CA ILE A 87 0.82 -0.73 -15.45
C ILE A 87 0.09 -1.99 -14.98
N PHE A 88 0.80 -3.10 -14.76
CA PHE A 88 0.19 -4.34 -14.27
C PHE A 88 -0.50 -4.15 -12.91
N PHE A 89 0.12 -3.41 -12.00
CA PHE A 89 -0.47 -3.09 -10.71
C PHE A 89 -1.75 -2.25 -10.86
N GLY A 90 -1.73 -1.22 -11.70
CA GLY A 90 -2.90 -0.38 -11.96
C GLY A 90 -4.05 -1.15 -12.61
N LEU A 91 -3.76 -1.99 -13.60
CA LEU A 91 -4.75 -2.87 -14.24
C LEU A 91 -5.34 -3.87 -13.24
N GLY A 92 -4.50 -4.52 -12.44
CA GLY A 92 -4.96 -5.45 -11.40
C GLY A 92 -5.83 -4.75 -10.35
N TRP A 93 -5.42 -3.55 -9.92
CA TRP A 93 -6.18 -2.74 -8.98
C TRP A 93 -7.53 -2.32 -9.57
N ALA A 94 -7.62 -2.01 -10.86
CA ALA A 94 -8.88 -1.71 -11.55
C ALA A 94 -9.81 -2.92 -11.70
N LEU A 95 -9.25 -4.09 -11.99
CA LEU A 95 -10.04 -5.32 -12.13
C LEU A 95 -10.61 -5.80 -10.78
N VAL A 96 -9.78 -5.78 -9.74
CA VAL A 96 -10.16 -6.30 -8.42
C VAL A 96 -10.88 -5.24 -7.58
N GLY A 97 -10.56 -3.96 -7.80
CA GLY A 97 -11.00 -2.84 -6.97
C GLY A 97 -10.61 -3.00 -5.50
N ALA A 98 -9.44 -3.60 -5.25
CA ALA A 98 -8.86 -3.72 -3.92
C ALA A 98 -7.34 -3.64 -4.00
N CYS A 99 -6.73 -3.15 -2.93
CA CYS A 99 -5.29 -3.09 -2.76
C CYS A 99 -4.87 -3.98 -1.59
N PRO A 100 -3.57 -4.21 -1.35
CA PRO A 100 -3.12 -5.08 -0.25
C PRO A 100 -3.73 -4.71 1.10
N GLY A 101 -3.96 -3.42 1.39
CA GLY A 101 -4.61 -2.98 2.63
C GLY A 101 -6.06 -3.48 2.76
N PRO A 102 -6.98 -3.07 1.87
CA PRO A 102 -8.36 -3.55 1.82
C PRO A 102 -8.51 -5.06 1.76
N ILE A 103 -7.60 -5.79 1.09
CA ILE A 103 -7.67 -7.27 1.04
C ILE A 103 -7.67 -7.86 2.45
N PHE A 104 -6.74 -7.46 3.31
CA PHE A 104 -6.68 -7.98 4.68
C PHE A 104 -7.87 -7.54 5.55
N ILE A 105 -8.37 -6.32 5.35
CA ILE A 105 -9.51 -5.81 6.12
C ILE A 105 -10.82 -6.47 5.70
N LEU A 106 -11.06 -6.62 4.40
CA LEU A 106 -12.23 -7.31 3.85
C LEU A 106 -12.26 -8.78 4.25
N LEU A 107 -11.09 -9.44 4.25
CA LEU A 107 -10.96 -10.79 4.79
C LEU A 107 -11.33 -10.85 6.28
N GLY A 108 -10.83 -9.90 7.07
CA GLY A 108 -11.21 -9.76 8.49
C GLY A 108 -12.70 -9.46 8.70
N ALA A 109 -13.35 -8.79 7.75
CA ALA A 109 -14.78 -8.51 7.75
C ALA A 109 -15.65 -9.69 7.24
N GLY A 110 -15.04 -10.81 6.83
CA GLY A 110 -15.74 -12.03 6.42
C GLY A 110 -15.96 -12.19 4.90
N PHE A 111 -15.37 -11.34 4.05
CA PHE A 111 -15.48 -11.48 2.59
C PHE A 111 -14.54 -12.56 2.05
N LEU A 112 -14.99 -13.81 2.08
CA LEU A 112 -14.23 -14.98 1.64
C LEU A 112 -13.69 -14.93 0.18
N PRO A 113 -14.37 -14.32 -0.81
CA PRO A 113 -13.84 -14.23 -2.17
C PRO A 113 -12.49 -13.50 -2.27
N LEU A 114 -12.14 -12.67 -1.29
CA LEU A 114 -10.85 -11.98 -1.24
C LEU A 114 -9.68 -12.95 -0.97
N LEU A 115 -9.95 -14.20 -0.55
CA LEU A 115 -8.91 -15.22 -0.42
C LEU A 115 -8.32 -15.59 -1.78
N LEU A 116 -9.16 -15.67 -2.81
CA LEU A 116 -8.71 -15.90 -4.20
C LEU A 116 -7.82 -14.76 -4.67
N VAL A 117 -8.21 -13.52 -4.37
CA VAL A 117 -7.43 -12.33 -4.70
C VAL A 117 -6.09 -12.34 -3.97
N LEU A 118 -6.10 -12.63 -2.66
CA LEU A 118 -4.89 -12.73 -1.86
C LEU A 118 -3.96 -13.82 -2.39
N PHE A 119 -4.49 -14.99 -2.72
CA PHE A 119 -3.72 -16.09 -3.29
C PHE A 119 -3.12 -15.71 -4.64
N GLY A 120 -3.90 -15.08 -5.53
CA GLY A 120 -3.42 -14.57 -6.82
C GLY A 120 -2.32 -13.52 -6.67
N ALA A 121 -2.46 -12.59 -5.72
CA ALA A 121 -1.44 -11.60 -5.42
C ALA A 121 -0.15 -12.25 -4.89
N LEU A 122 -0.27 -13.19 -3.95
CA LEU A 122 0.88 -13.94 -3.41
C LEU A 122 1.57 -14.75 -4.50
N PHE A 123 0.81 -15.48 -5.31
CA PHE A 123 1.33 -16.29 -6.40
C PHE A 123 2.03 -15.43 -7.46
N GLY A 124 1.43 -14.31 -7.86
CA GLY A 124 2.03 -13.34 -8.79
C GLY A 124 3.34 -12.75 -8.26
N THR A 125 3.38 -12.35 -6.98
CA THR A 125 4.61 -11.85 -6.36
C THR A 125 5.69 -12.91 -6.23
N PHE A 126 5.32 -14.16 -5.96
CA PHE A 126 6.25 -15.29 -5.91
C PHE A 126 6.86 -15.57 -7.29
N LEU A 127 6.03 -15.63 -8.33
CA LEU A 127 6.50 -15.79 -9.72
C LEU A 127 7.42 -14.65 -10.14
N TYR A 128 7.04 -13.40 -9.85
CA TYR A 128 7.90 -12.24 -10.12
C TYR A 128 9.23 -12.37 -9.38
N GLY A 129 9.22 -12.79 -8.12
CA GLY A 129 10.44 -13.02 -7.33
C GLY A 129 11.40 -14.04 -7.94
N LEU A 130 10.88 -15.10 -8.57
CA LEU A 130 11.69 -16.11 -9.27
C LEU A 130 12.27 -15.62 -10.59
N ILE A 131 11.56 -14.72 -11.29
CA ILE A 131 11.91 -14.28 -12.64
C ILE A 131 12.67 -12.94 -12.61
N LYS A 132 12.65 -12.21 -11.49
CA LYS A 132 13.21 -10.85 -11.39
C LYS A 132 14.65 -10.79 -11.91
N ASP A 133 15.50 -11.76 -11.55
CA ASP A 133 16.93 -11.74 -11.87
C ASP A 133 17.21 -11.97 -13.37
N LYS A 134 16.19 -12.38 -14.13
CA LYS A 134 16.23 -12.56 -15.60
C LYS A 134 15.57 -11.43 -16.37
N LEU A 135 14.91 -10.48 -15.69
CA LEU A 135 14.24 -9.35 -16.33
C LEU A 135 15.21 -8.18 -16.49
N PRO A 136 15.07 -7.38 -17.57
CA PRO A 136 15.87 -6.17 -17.71
C PRO A 136 15.58 -5.23 -16.53
N HIS A 137 16.63 -4.87 -15.80
CA HIS A 137 16.63 -3.88 -14.72
C HIS A 137 17.17 -2.55 -15.24
#